data_AF-A0ABD3CSD2-F1
#
_entry.id   AF-A0ABD3CSD2-F1
#
_cell.length_a   1.000
_cell.length_b   1.000
_cell.length_c   1.000
_cell.angle_alpha   90.00
_cell.angle_beta   90.00
_cell.angle_gamma   90.00
#
_symmetry.space_group_name_H-M   'P 1'
#
loop_
_entity.id
_entity.type
_entity.pdbx_description
1 polymer ?
#
loop_
_entity_poly.entity_id
_entity_poly.type
_entity_poly.pdbx_seq_one_letter_code
_entity_poly.pdbx_strand_id
1 'polypeptide(L)'
;MATVPGQLIWEIVKKNNSFLVKQFGNGTASIRFSKEPNNLCNLHSYKHSGLANKKTVSIQPGKDQSVLFSTTKTKKQNKPSGLLHRSLLKKEFSRMAKTVSNQVADNYYRPDLKKAALARLSVVNKSLKVAKSGVKKKNRQAA
;
A
#
# COMPACT_ATOMS: atom_id res chain seq x y z
N MET A 1 27.18 -2.09 2.50
CA MET A 1 25.93 -2.51 3.18
C MET A 1 25.49 -3.83 2.61
N ALA A 2 25.55 -4.90 3.40
CA ALA A 2 25.19 -6.24 2.97
C ALA A 2 23.66 -6.33 2.71
N THR A 3 23.28 -6.92 1.58
CA THR A 3 21.88 -7.24 1.31
C THR A 3 21.46 -8.46 2.12
N VAL A 4 20.77 -8.22 3.24
CA VAL A 4 20.28 -9.27 4.13
C VAL A 4 19.10 -10.02 3.46
N PRO A 5 18.97 -11.35 3.64
CA PRO A 5 17.79 -12.08 3.20
C PRO A 5 16.50 -11.55 3.83
N GLY A 6 15.44 -11.41 3.03
CA GLY A 6 14.15 -10.88 3.50
C GLY A 6 13.51 -11.70 4.62
N GLN A 7 13.73 -13.01 4.62
CA GLN A 7 13.27 -13.91 5.68
C GLN A 7 13.90 -13.59 7.03
N LEU A 8 15.22 -13.33 7.06
CA LEU A 8 15.91 -12.96 8.28
C LEU A 8 15.41 -11.60 8.81
N ILE A 9 15.21 -10.62 7.92
CA ILE A 9 14.63 -9.34 8.30
C ILE A 9 13.25 -9.55 8.91
N TRP A 10 12.40 -10.40 8.30
CA TRP A 10 11.08 -10.71 8.82
C TRP A 10 11.10 -11.34 10.21
N GLU A 11 11.99 -12.30 10.44
CA GLU A 11 12.16 -12.95 11.75
C GLU A 11 12.50 -11.94 12.86
N ILE A 12 13.26 -10.89 12.52
CA ILE A 12 13.59 -9.79 13.42
C ILE A 12 12.36 -8.88 13.63
N VAL A 13 11.69 -8.43 12.55
CA VAL A 13 10.61 -7.43 12.65
C VAL A 13 9.24 -8.01 13.01
N LYS A 14 9.04 -9.33 12.97
CA LYS A 14 7.71 -9.94 13.16
C LYS A 14 7.13 -9.71 14.57
N LYS A 15 7.96 -9.58 15.59
CA LYS A 15 7.53 -9.34 16.99
C LYS A 15 7.73 -7.88 17.41
N ASN A 16 8.82 -7.26 16.98
CA ASN A 16 9.30 -5.96 17.46
C ASN A 16 9.42 -4.97 16.31
N ASN A 17 8.30 -4.38 15.90
CA ASN A 17 8.25 -3.35 14.88
C ASN A 17 7.45 -2.15 15.40
N SER A 18 7.97 -0.92 15.25
CA SER A 18 7.29 0.31 15.66
C SER A 18 6.00 0.57 14.87
N PHE A 19 5.89 0.02 13.66
CA PHE A 19 4.69 0.11 12.83
C PHE A 19 3.61 -0.92 13.21
N LEU A 20 3.91 -1.86 14.11
CA LEU A 20 2.98 -2.90 14.53
C LEU A 20 1.89 -2.30 15.42
N VAL A 21 0.64 -2.46 14.99
CA VAL A 21 -0.52 -2.04 15.76
C VAL A 21 -1.33 -3.30 16.09
N LYS A 22 -1.31 -3.68 17.36
CA LYS A 22 -2.13 -4.78 17.88
C LYS A 22 -3.47 -4.20 18.31
N GLN A 23 -4.53 -4.58 17.62
CA GLN A 23 -5.89 -4.25 18.03
C GLN A 23 -6.56 -5.53 18.50
N PHE A 24 -7.13 -5.47 19.70
CA PHE A 24 -8.06 -6.48 20.18
C PHE A 24 -9.40 -6.22 19.48
N GLY A 25 -9.89 -7.21 18.74
CA GLY A 25 -11.25 -7.17 18.19
C GLY A 25 -12.29 -7.49 19.25
N ASN A 26 -13.56 -7.58 18.85
CA ASN A 26 -14.65 -8.09 19.69
C ASN A 26 -14.53 -9.62 19.85
N GLY A 27 -13.48 -10.12 20.53
CA GLY A 27 -13.26 -11.54 20.79
C GLY A 27 -11.78 -11.96 20.95
N THR A 28 -11.51 -13.27 20.82
CA THR A 28 -10.21 -13.92 21.11
C THR A 28 -9.14 -13.74 20.03
N ALA A 29 -9.51 -13.30 18.83
CA ALA A 29 -8.59 -13.13 17.71
C ALA A 29 -7.95 -11.73 17.72
N SER A 30 -6.70 -11.63 18.19
CA SER A 30 -5.92 -10.39 18.05
C SER A 30 -5.52 -10.17 16.59
N ILE A 31 -6.09 -9.16 15.91
CA ILE A 31 -5.67 -8.79 14.56
C ILE A 31 -4.44 -7.89 14.66
N ARG A 32 -3.41 -8.21 13.87
CA ARG A 32 -2.15 -7.46 13.82
C ARG A 32 -2.10 -6.64 12.54
N PHE A 33 -2.21 -5.33 12.68
CA PHE A 33 -2.05 -4.38 11.59
C PHE A 33 -0.62 -3.83 11.55
N SER A 34 -0.25 -3.33 10.38
CA SER A 34 1.03 -2.66 10.15
C SER A 34 0.78 -1.30 9.51
N LYS A 35 1.38 -0.25 10.09
CA LYS A 35 1.39 1.12 9.55
C LYS A 35 2.60 1.37 8.65
N GLU A 36 3.31 0.33 8.23
CA GLU A 36 4.55 0.49 7.47
C GLU A 36 4.28 1.15 6.10
N PRO A 37 5.20 2.01 5.63
CA PRO A 37 5.15 2.50 4.26
C PRO A 37 5.33 1.32 3.29
N ASN A 38 4.61 1.35 2.17
CA ASN A 38 4.64 0.32 1.11
C ASN A 38 3.95 -1.02 1.43
N ASN A 39 2.96 -1.02 2.33
CA ASN A 39 2.03 -2.14 2.52
C ASN A 39 0.66 -1.82 1.89
N LEU A 40 0.18 -2.67 0.99
CA LEU A 40 -1.11 -2.46 0.29
C LEU A 40 -2.32 -2.75 1.17
N CYS A 41 -2.20 -3.72 2.08
CA CYS A 41 -3.31 -4.26 2.86
C CYS A 41 -3.28 -3.81 4.32
N ASN A 42 -2.23 -3.10 4.76
CA ASN A 42 -1.94 -2.75 6.15
C ASN A 42 -1.96 -3.96 7.12
N LEU A 43 -1.73 -5.16 6.59
CA LEU A 43 -1.66 -6.39 7.37
C LEU A 43 -0.22 -6.67 7.77
N HIS A 44 -0.01 -7.04 9.04
CA HIS A 44 1.31 -7.48 9.49
C HIS A 44 1.58 -8.92 9.04
N SER A 45 2.09 -9.05 7.82
CA SER A 45 2.39 -10.33 7.18
C SER A 45 3.62 -10.21 6.29
N TYR A 46 4.42 -11.28 6.22
CA TYR A 46 5.62 -11.32 5.40
C TYR A 46 5.33 -10.94 3.94
N LYS A 47 4.22 -11.43 3.36
CA LYS A 47 3.84 -11.17 1.96
C LYS A 47 3.65 -9.67 1.69
N HIS A 48 3.11 -8.93 2.65
CA HIS A 48 2.75 -7.53 2.49
C HIS A 48 3.76 -6.55 3.08
N SER A 49 4.77 -7.04 3.80
CA SER A 49 5.76 -6.19 4.44
C SER A 49 6.62 -5.45 3.41
N GLY A 50 6.72 -4.13 3.60
CA GLY A 50 7.53 -3.24 2.79
C GLY A 50 9.00 -3.21 3.19
N LEU A 51 9.31 -3.61 4.43
CA LEU A 51 10.65 -3.61 4.99
C LEU A 51 11.42 -4.90 4.67
N ALA A 52 10.74 -6.04 4.68
CA ALA A 52 11.36 -7.34 4.46
C ALA A 52 11.54 -7.69 2.97
N ASN A 53 10.65 -7.21 2.11
CA ASN A 53 10.64 -7.58 0.70
C ASN A 53 11.44 -6.59 -0.18
N LYS A 54 12.27 -7.13 -1.08
CA LYS A 54 13.01 -6.31 -2.07
C LYS A 54 12.08 -5.63 -3.08
N LYS A 55 11.01 -6.32 -3.48
CA LYS A 55 9.99 -5.85 -4.42
C LYS A 55 8.71 -5.50 -3.67
N THR A 56 8.28 -4.25 -3.73
CA THR A 56 7.06 -3.77 -3.08
C THR A 56 6.29 -2.88 -4.03
N VAL A 57 4.98 -2.81 -3.80
CA VAL A 57 4.06 -1.97 -4.56
C VAL A 57 3.29 -1.13 -3.57
N SER A 58 3.20 0.17 -3.79
CA SER A 58 2.44 1.09 -2.95
C SER A 58 1.49 1.92 -3.78
N ILE A 59 0.29 2.15 -3.25
CA ILE A 59 -0.72 3.02 -3.83
C ILE A 59 -1.16 3.99 -2.75
N GLN A 60 -0.92 5.28 -2.98
CA GLN A 60 -1.23 6.35 -2.05
C GLN A 60 -2.01 7.46 -2.77
N PRO A 61 -2.85 8.21 -2.07
CA PRO A 61 -3.40 9.46 -2.62
C PRO A 61 -2.24 10.44 -2.83
N GLY A 62 -2.18 11.04 -4.02
CA GLY A 62 -1.24 12.09 -4.37
C GLY A 62 -1.82 13.49 -4.15
N LYS A 63 -1.02 14.51 -4.49
CA LYS A 63 -1.48 15.90 -4.51
C LYS A 63 -2.48 16.10 -5.67
N ASP A 64 -3.45 16.99 -5.51
CA ASP A 64 -4.39 17.40 -6.57
C ASP A 64 -5.23 16.25 -7.16
N GLN A 65 -5.87 15.45 -6.30
CA GLN A 65 -6.76 14.34 -6.70
C GLN A 65 -6.11 13.27 -7.57
N SER A 66 -4.78 13.17 -7.56
CA SER A 66 -4.04 12.14 -8.27
C SER A 66 -3.82 10.89 -7.39
N VAL A 67 -3.53 9.75 -8.02
CA VAL A 67 -3.06 8.56 -7.31
C VAL A 67 -1.56 8.42 -7.53
N LEU A 68 -0.80 8.35 -6.44
CA LEU A 68 0.62 8.03 -6.46
C LEU A 68 0.80 6.51 -6.46
N PHE A 69 1.31 5.98 -7.57
CA PHE A 69 1.77 4.60 -7.65
C PHE A 69 3.27 4.56 -7.42
N SER A 70 3.76 3.61 -6.64
CA SER A 70 5.21 3.45 -6.48
C SER A 70 5.64 1.99 -6.39
N THR A 71 6.82 1.73 -6.95
CA THR A 71 7.49 0.43 -6.92
C THR A 71 8.91 0.60 -6.39
N THR A 72 9.49 -0.45 -5.82
CA THR A 72 10.88 -0.41 -5.35
C THR A 72 11.86 -0.85 -6.43
N LYS A 73 12.99 -0.14 -6.49
CA LYS A 73 14.13 -0.49 -7.35
C LYS A 73 14.98 -1.53 -6.65
N THR A 74 15.11 -2.72 -7.24
CA THR A 74 15.88 -3.84 -6.68
C THR A 74 17.37 -3.54 -6.54
N LYS A 75 17.94 -2.69 -7.42
CA LYS A 75 19.37 -2.31 -7.39
C LYS A 75 19.71 -1.24 -6.35
N LYS A 76 18.71 -0.53 -5.79
CA LYS A 76 18.92 0.61 -4.88
C LYS A 76 18.49 0.34 -3.43
N GLN A 77 18.46 -0.92 -3.00
CA GLN A 77 18.04 -1.30 -1.64
C GLN A 77 18.84 -0.60 -0.53
N ASN A 78 20.14 -0.39 -0.77
CA ASN A 78 21.03 0.29 0.19
C ASN A 78 20.87 1.83 0.18
N LYS A 79 20.01 2.40 -0.67
CA LYS A 79 19.85 3.85 -0.86
C LYS A 79 18.38 4.22 -0.66
N PRO A 80 17.93 4.46 0.59
CA PRO A 80 16.51 4.68 0.88
C PRO A 80 15.93 5.90 0.15
N SER A 81 16.73 6.96 -0.04
CA SER A 81 16.32 8.17 -0.76
C SER A 81 15.95 7.93 -2.22
N GLY A 82 16.65 7.00 -2.89
CA GLY A 82 16.45 6.67 -4.31
C GLY A 82 15.73 5.35 -4.56
N LEU A 83 15.19 4.73 -3.51
CA LEU A 83 14.64 3.37 -3.55
C LEU A 83 13.35 3.30 -4.37
N LEU A 84 12.49 4.30 -4.24
CA LEU A 84 11.17 4.30 -4.84
C LEU A 84 11.20 4.87 -6.25
N HIS A 85 10.55 4.17 -7.18
CA HIS A 85 10.12 4.70 -8.46
C HIS A 85 8.66 5.14 -8.31
N ARG A 86 8.40 6.44 -8.41
CA ARG A 86 7.07 7.02 -8.21
C ARG A 86 6.47 7.46 -9.54
N SER A 87 5.22 7.11 -9.80
CA SER A 87 4.45 7.60 -10.94
C SER A 87 3.13 8.20 -10.46
N LEU A 88 2.78 9.36 -11.02
CA LEU A 88 1.51 10.04 -10.74
C LEU A 88 0.49 9.61 -11.79
N LEU A 89 -0.59 8.99 -11.33
CA LEU A 89 -1.72 8.58 -12.14
C LEU A 89 -2.83 9.64 -11.99
N LYS A 90 -3.07 10.40 -13.07
CA LYS A 90 -4.11 11.43 -13.17
C LYS A 90 -5.23 11.07 -14.17
N LYS A 91 -5.19 9.86 -14.72
CA LYS A 91 -6.11 9.42 -15.79
C LYS A 91 -7.41 8.87 -15.20
N GLU A 92 -8.37 8.59 -16.08
CA GLU A 92 -9.59 7.86 -15.73
C GLU A 92 -9.31 6.52 -15.06
N PHE A 93 -10.24 6.09 -14.18
CA PHE A 93 -10.08 4.89 -13.34
C PHE A 93 -9.74 3.63 -14.14
N SER A 94 -10.41 3.40 -15.28
CA SER A 94 -10.14 2.24 -16.13
C SER A 94 -8.70 2.24 -16.67
N ARG A 95 -8.21 3.40 -17.10
CA ARG A 95 -6.83 3.57 -17.58
C ARG A 95 -5.80 3.44 -16.45
N MET A 96 -6.14 3.91 -15.24
CA MET A 96 -5.29 3.71 -14.05
C MET A 96 -5.19 2.24 -13.68
N ALA A 97 -6.33 1.53 -13.62
CA ALA A 97 -6.38 0.11 -13.29
C ALA A 97 -5.60 -0.74 -14.29
N LYS A 98 -5.71 -0.42 -15.59
CA LYS A 98 -4.90 -1.06 -16.65
C LYS A 98 -3.40 -0.81 -16.43
N THR A 99 -3.00 0.44 -16.20
CA THR A 99 -1.58 0.78 -15.91
C THR A 99 -1.04 -0.01 -14.71
N VAL A 100 -1.82 -0.09 -13.62
CA VAL A 100 -1.42 -0.85 -12.42
C VAL A 100 -1.34 -2.35 -12.69
N SER A 101 -2.33 -2.92 -13.41
CA SER A 101 -2.29 -4.33 -13.80
C SER A 101 -1.04 -4.65 -14.63
N ASN A 102 -0.75 -3.81 -15.62
CA ASN A 102 0.40 -4.02 -16.49
C ASN A 102 1.73 -3.94 -15.72
N GLN A 103 1.86 -2.94 -14.84
CA GLN A 103 3.10 -2.75 -14.08
C GLN A 103 3.32 -3.82 -12.99
N VAL A 104 2.25 -4.38 -12.43
CA VAL A 104 2.33 -5.37 -11.33
C VAL A 104 2.38 -6.80 -11.85
N ALA A 105 1.54 -7.15 -12.84
CA ALA A 105 1.36 -8.50 -13.33
C ALA A 105 2.03 -8.74 -14.69
N ASP A 106 1.76 -7.90 -15.70
CA ASP A 106 2.20 -8.17 -17.07
C ASP A 106 3.72 -7.97 -17.23
N ASN A 107 4.32 -7.09 -16.42
CA ASN A 107 5.78 -6.96 -16.29
C ASN A 107 6.41 -8.01 -15.35
N TYR A 108 5.63 -9.01 -14.92
CA TYR A 108 6.05 -10.08 -14.00
C TYR A 108 6.75 -9.57 -12.73
N TYR A 109 6.33 -8.39 -12.26
CA TYR A 109 6.98 -7.77 -11.10
C TYR A 109 6.60 -8.50 -9.80
N ARG A 110 5.30 -8.53 -9.49
CA ARG A 110 4.66 -9.20 -8.33
C ARG A 110 3.18 -9.52 -8.63
N PRO A 111 2.89 -10.54 -9.46
CA PRO A 111 1.52 -10.88 -9.85
C PRO A 111 0.65 -11.27 -8.64
N ASP A 112 1.27 -11.77 -7.57
CA ASP A 112 0.63 -12.12 -6.30
C ASP A 112 -0.08 -10.95 -5.59
N LEU A 113 0.33 -9.71 -5.90
CA LEU A 113 -0.23 -8.48 -5.34
C LEU A 113 -1.27 -7.81 -6.25
N LYS A 114 -1.53 -8.33 -7.46
CA LYS A 114 -2.44 -7.71 -8.44
C LYS A 114 -3.80 -7.37 -7.83
N LYS A 115 -4.44 -8.35 -7.19
CA LYS A 115 -5.78 -8.19 -6.58
C LYS A 115 -5.77 -7.15 -5.46
N ALA A 116 -4.75 -7.18 -4.59
CA ALA A 116 -4.59 -6.22 -3.50
C ALA A 116 -4.36 -4.79 -4.03
N ALA A 117 -3.54 -4.65 -5.08
CA ALA A 117 -3.25 -3.37 -5.70
C ALA A 117 -4.51 -2.74 -6.32
N LEU A 118 -5.28 -3.51 -7.09
CA LEU A 118 -6.53 -3.04 -7.68
C LEU A 118 -7.58 -2.67 -6.63
N ALA A 119 -7.70 -3.47 -5.57
CA ALA A 119 -8.60 -3.17 -4.44
C ALA A 119 -8.22 -1.85 -3.77
N ARG A 120 -6.92 -1.65 -3.46
CA ARG A 120 -6.43 -0.41 -2.86
C ARG A 120 -6.64 0.80 -3.78
N LEU A 121 -6.40 0.65 -5.08
CA LEU A 121 -6.66 1.69 -6.09
C LEU A 121 -8.12 2.12 -6.10
N SER A 122 -9.06 1.16 -6.06
CA SER A 122 -10.49 1.44 -6.04
C SER A 122 -10.89 2.24 -4.80
N VAL A 123 -10.41 1.82 -3.62
CA VAL A 123 -10.69 2.53 -2.36
C VAL A 123 -10.10 3.95 -2.36
N VAL A 124 -8.86 4.11 -2.82
CA VAL A 124 -8.24 5.44 -2.92
C VAL A 124 -9.01 6.33 -3.89
N ASN A 125 -9.36 5.83 -5.08
CA ASN A 125 -10.14 6.60 -6.05
C ASN A 125 -11.53 6.99 -5.50
N LYS A 126 -12.21 6.07 -4.79
CA LYS A 126 -13.46 6.37 -4.10
C LYS A 126 -13.28 7.47 -3.06
N SER A 127 -12.21 7.43 -2.26
CA SER A 127 -11.91 8.46 -1.26
C SER A 127 -11.67 9.84 -1.89
N LEU A 128 -10.97 9.90 -3.03
CA LEU A 128 -10.73 11.15 -3.76
C LEU A 128 -12.03 11.73 -4.33
N LYS A 129 -12.92 10.89 -4.86
CA LYS A 129 -14.25 11.32 -5.32
C LYS A 129 -15.10 11.89 -4.19
N VAL A 130 -15.10 11.23 -3.01
CA VAL A 130 -15.83 11.71 -1.83
C VAL A 130 -15.26 13.04 -1.33
N ALA A 131 -13.94 13.18 -1.29
CA ALA A 131 -13.30 14.45 -0.93
C ALA A 131 -13.67 15.58 -1.90
N LYS A 132 -13.80 15.27 -3.21
CA LYS A 132 -14.25 16.23 -4.22
C LYS A 132 -15.72 16.66 -4.02
N SER A 133 -16.60 15.74 -3.63
CA SER A 133 -18.02 16.04 -3.44
C SER A 133 -18.33 16.82 -2.16
N GLY A 134 -17.35 17.01 -1.27
CA GLY A 134 -17.54 17.68 0.02
C GLY A 134 -18.30 16.83 1.04
N VAL A 135 -18.39 17.33 2.28
CA VAL A 135 -19.16 16.68 3.35
C VAL A 135 -20.64 16.86 3.04
N LYS A 136 -21.35 15.75 2.77
CA LYS A 136 -22.81 15.77 2.66
C LYS A 136 -23.38 16.17 4.02
N LYS A 137 -23.85 17.43 4.18
CA LYS A 137 -24.56 17.86 5.39
C LYS A 137 -25.77 16.95 5.57
N LYS A 138 -25.72 16.06 6.56
CA LYS A 138 -26.92 15.31 6.98
C LYS A 138 -27.82 16.34 7.65
N ASN A 139 -28.98 16.65 7.06
CA ASN A 139 -30.06 17.27 7.80
C ASN A 139 -30.48 16.27 8.87
N ARG A 140 -29.89 16.39 10.07
CA ARG A 140 -30.49 15.79 11.27
C ARG A 140 -31.77 16.58 11.47
N GLN A 141 -32.90 16.01 11.04
CA GLN A 141 -34.19 16.46 11.55
C GLN A 141 -34.09 16.37 13.07
N ALA A 142 -34.21 17.52 13.74
CA ALA A 142 -34.38 17.55 15.17
C ALA A 142 -35.69 16.81 15.47
N ALA A 143 -35.59 15.76 16.28
CA ALA A 143 -36.76 15.13 16.88
C ALA A 143 -37.32 16.06 17.96
#